data_AF-A0A4R6JXI0-F1
#
_entry.id   AF-A0A4R6JXI0-F1
#
_cell.length_a   1.000
_cell.length_b   1.000
_cell.length_c   1.000
_cell.angle_alpha   90.00
_cell.angle_beta   90.00
_cell.angle_gamma   90.00
#
_symmetry.space_group_name_H-M   'P 1'
#
loop_
_entity.id
_entity.type
_entity.pdbx_description
1 polymer ?
#
loop_
_entity_poly.entity_id
_entity_poly.type
_entity_poly.pdbx_seq_one_letter_code
_entity_poly.pdbx_strand_id
1 'polypeptide(L)'
;MELGDVKELATGLMKQHRLDDWRLVFDNAKTRAGACRSDRREIALSRPLMSLYGAEQVTQTILHEIAHALAGAGHGHDRKWRTIARRIGYTGGRCLPADAPKVDGAWTGTCPAGHRTTAHRRPIRVRSCPQCSKTFDVSARFEWTRHGQPAPMDPRYTAELARLLNPRPEPTHAPPVLVAVGDRVRLTGTGKYAGLTGTVEKRGRSRYQVRTRAGLLSVAFAAARRA
;
A
#
# COMPACT_ATOMS: atom_id res chain seq x y z
N MET A 1 -4.88 12.88 -27.23
CA MET A 1 -4.36 12.83 -28.61
C MET A 1 -4.85 11.55 -29.27
N GLU A 2 -5.18 11.55 -30.56
CA GLU A 2 -5.65 10.33 -31.24
C GLU A 2 -4.53 9.28 -31.32
N LEU A 3 -4.87 7.99 -31.22
CA LEU A 3 -3.86 6.92 -31.14
C LEU A 3 -3.03 6.80 -32.43
N GLY A 4 -3.57 7.21 -33.58
CA GLY A 4 -2.85 7.30 -34.84
C GLY A 4 -1.68 8.28 -34.73
N ASP A 5 -1.96 9.51 -34.33
CA ASP A 5 -0.94 10.55 -34.14
C ASP A 5 0.11 10.15 -33.10
N VAL A 6 -0.33 9.50 -32.00
CA VAL A 6 0.59 8.98 -30.97
C VAL A 6 1.54 7.94 -31.56
N LYS A 7 1.03 7.05 -32.42
CA LYS A 7 1.84 6.03 -33.09
C LYS A 7 2.86 6.67 -34.04
N GLU A 8 2.44 7.65 -34.82
CA GLU A 8 3.32 8.37 -35.75
C GLU A 8 4.42 9.12 -35.01
N LEU A 9 4.06 9.88 -33.98
CA LEU A 9 5.00 10.59 -33.11
C LEU A 9 6.00 9.64 -32.45
N ALA A 10 5.51 8.55 -31.85
CA ALA A 10 6.38 7.59 -31.19
C ALA A 10 7.35 6.91 -32.15
N THR A 11 6.86 6.50 -33.33
CA THR A 11 7.70 5.89 -34.37
C THR A 11 8.75 6.87 -34.88
N GLY A 12 8.38 8.14 -35.10
CA GLY A 12 9.29 9.20 -35.50
C GLY A 12 10.41 9.44 -34.48
N LEU A 13 10.06 9.55 -33.20
CA LEU A 13 11.03 9.73 -32.11
C LEU A 13 11.93 8.51 -31.94
N MET A 14 11.40 7.28 -32.02
CA MET A 14 12.19 6.06 -31.97
C MET A 14 13.24 6.03 -33.10
N LYS A 15 12.83 6.36 -34.33
CA LYS A 15 13.73 6.46 -35.48
C LYS A 15 14.79 7.54 -35.30
N GLN A 16 14.39 8.73 -34.84
CA GLN A 16 15.31 9.84 -34.55
C GLN A 16 16.41 9.43 -33.56
N HIS A 17 16.09 8.57 -32.60
CA HIS A 17 17.01 8.09 -31.58
C HIS A 17 17.64 6.73 -31.88
N ARG A 18 17.58 6.27 -33.14
CA ARG A 18 18.22 5.03 -33.64
C ARG A 18 17.75 3.76 -32.93
N LEU A 19 16.46 3.69 -32.62
CA LEU A 19 15.79 2.50 -32.10
C LEU A 19 15.04 1.75 -33.22
N ASP A 20 15.68 1.58 -34.38
CA ASP A 20 15.07 0.99 -35.58
C ASP A 20 14.70 -0.49 -35.41
N ASP A 21 15.37 -1.20 -34.50
CA ASP A 21 15.12 -2.60 -34.16
C ASP A 21 14.17 -2.78 -32.95
N TRP A 22 13.62 -1.68 -32.43
CA TRP A 22 12.63 -1.70 -31.36
C TRP A 22 11.21 -1.63 -31.89
N ARG A 23 10.27 -2.29 -31.20
CA ARG A 23 8.85 -2.26 -31.53
C ARG A 23 8.08 -1.32 -30.62
N LEU A 24 7.19 -0.53 -31.20
CA LEU A 24 6.15 0.18 -30.46
C LEU A 24 4.96 -0.76 -30.25
N VAL A 25 4.50 -0.90 -29.00
CA VAL A 25 3.29 -1.65 -28.66
C VAL A 25 2.34 -0.81 -27.82
N PHE A 26 1.06 -1.08 -27.95
CA PHE A 26 0.02 -0.42 -27.17
C PHE A 26 -0.67 -1.40 -26.22
N ASP A 27 -0.72 -1.09 -24.94
CA ASP A 27 -1.37 -1.91 -23.91
C ASP A 27 -2.57 -1.19 -23.26
N ASN A 28 -3.26 -1.87 -22.35
CA ASN A 28 -4.43 -1.36 -21.62
C ASN A 28 -4.08 -1.01 -20.16
N ALA A 29 -2.82 -0.68 -19.85
CA ALA A 29 -2.44 -0.24 -18.52
C ALA A 29 -3.18 1.06 -18.16
N LYS A 30 -3.67 1.17 -16.93
CA LYS A 30 -4.47 2.34 -16.49
C LYS A 30 -3.73 3.24 -15.50
N THR A 31 -2.61 2.75 -14.97
CA THR A 31 -1.82 3.42 -13.92
C THR A 31 -0.37 3.68 -14.34
N ARG A 32 0.03 3.23 -15.53
CA ARG A 32 1.38 3.39 -16.08
C ARG A 32 1.25 3.84 -17.53
N ALA A 33 1.83 4.99 -17.86
CA ALA A 33 1.72 5.59 -19.19
C ALA A 33 2.63 4.93 -20.23
N GLY A 34 3.87 4.60 -19.85
CA GLY A 34 4.89 4.00 -20.71
C GLY A 34 5.65 2.87 -20.00
N ALA A 35 6.29 1.98 -20.76
CA ALA A 35 7.32 1.07 -20.25
C ALA A 35 8.29 0.65 -21.35
N CYS A 36 9.57 0.65 -21.01
CA CYS A 36 10.62 -0.02 -21.75
C CYS A 36 10.72 -1.50 -21.34
N ARG A 37 10.65 -2.40 -22.32
CA ARG A 37 10.86 -3.85 -22.16
C ARG A 37 12.11 -4.23 -22.95
N SER A 38 13.25 -4.13 -22.30
CA SER A 38 14.57 -4.34 -22.91
C SER A 38 14.82 -5.78 -23.36
N ASP A 39 14.22 -6.77 -22.68
CA ASP A 39 14.26 -8.18 -23.05
C ASP A 39 13.65 -8.45 -24.44
N ARG A 40 12.63 -7.69 -24.81
CA ARG A 40 11.87 -7.85 -26.07
C ARG A 40 12.13 -6.74 -27.08
N ARG A 41 12.93 -5.73 -26.71
CA ARG A 41 13.12 -4.48 -27.45
C ARG A 41 11.78 -3.82 -27.78
N GLU A 42 10.93 -3.64 -26.77
CA GLU A 42 9.62 -2.99 -26.91
C GLU A 42 9.53 -1.70 -26.09
N ILE A 43 8.89 -0.69 -26.68
CA ILE A 43 8.34 0.46 -25.96
C ILE A 43 6.82 0.28 -25.92
N ALA A 44 6.26 0.12 -24.73
CA ALA A 44 4.84 -0.09 -24.49
C ALA A 44 4.16 1.19 -23.99
N LEU A 45 3.14 1.67 -24.71
CA LEU A 45 2.34 2.83 -24.32
C LEU A 45 0.91 2.42 -23.93
N SER A 46 0.36 3.06 -22.90
CA SER A 46 -1.02 2.85 -22.47
C SER A 46 -2.00 3.54 -23.42
N ARG A 47 -2.86 2.78 -24.11
CA ARG A 47 -3.92 3.39 -24.95
C ARG A 47 -4.80 4.34 -24.13
N PRO A 48 -5.35 3.92 -22.97
CA PRO A 48 -6.24 4.79 -22.21
C PRO A 48 -5.59 6.10 -21.77
N LEU A 49 -4.30 6.09 -21.39
CA LEU A 49 -3.62 7.30 -20.91
C LEU A 49 -3.17 8.19 -22.08
N MET A 50 -2.68 7.62 -23.18
CA MET A 50 -2.28 8.41 -24.36
C MET A 50 -3.46 9.19 -24.96
N SER A 51 -4.67 8.61 -24.93
CA SER A 51 -5.88 9.33 -25.35
C SER A 51 -6.22 10.53 -24.45
N LEU A 52 -5.91 10.46 -23.15
CA LEU A 52 -6.15 11.54 -22.19
C LEU A 52 -5.08 12.64 -22.22
N TYR A 53 -3.88 12.34 -22.72
CA TYR A 53 -2.75 13.26 -22.67
C TYR A 53 -2.73 14.22 -23.86
N GLY A 54 -2.24 15.43 -23.59
CA GLY A 54 -1.85 16.39 -24.61
C GLY A 54 -0.54 15.99 -25.30
N ALA A 55 -0.25 16.60 -26.45
CA ALA A 55 0.92 16.25 -27.28
C ALA A 55 2.26 16.32 -26.52
N GLU A 56 2.43 17.31 -25.64
CA GLU A 56 3.64 17.44 -24.81
C GLU A 56 3.78 16.27 -23.83
N GLN A 57 2.71 15.93 -23.10
CA GLN A 57 2.72 14.81 -22.14
C GLN A 57 2.97 13.47 -22.82
N VAL A 58 2.40 13.26 -24.02
CA VAL A 58 2.67 12.09 -24.86
C VAL A 58 4.15 12.05 -25.26
N THR A 59 4.69 13.15 -25.79
CA THR A 59 6.10 13.29 -26.15
C THR A 59 7.02 12.96 -24.98
N GLN A 60 6.76 13.55 -23.81
CA GLN A 60 7.57 13.32 -22.61
C GLN A 60 7.49 11.86 -22.13
N THR A 61 6.33 11.21 -22.24
CA THR A 61 6.19 9.77 -21.95
C THR A 61 7.05 8.93 -22.90
N ILE A 62 7.00 9.21 -24.20
CA ILE A 62 7.79 8.48 -25.20
C ILE A 62 9.28 8.67 -24.96
N LEU A 63 9.74 9.92 -24.79
CA LEU A 63 11.14 10.23 -24.51
C LEU A 63 11.64 9.56 -23.23
N HIS A 64 10.79 9.44 -22.19
CA HIS A 64 11.13 8.70 -20.98
C HIS A 64 11.49 7.24 -21.27
N GLU A 65 10.65 6.56 -22.06
CA GLU A 65 10.88 5.15 -22.40
C GLU A 65 12.04 4.95 -23.38
N ILE A 66 12.24 5.89 -24.32
CA ILE A 66 13.42 5.92 -25.19
C ILE A 66 14.69 6.09 -24.36
N ALA A 67 14.69 6.97 -23.35
CA ALA A 67 15.84 7.14 -22.46
C ALA A 67 16.17 5.84 -21.70
N HIS A 68 15.17 5.06 -21.27
CA HIS A 68 15.40 3.73 -20.69
C HIS A 68 16.01 2.75 -21.70
N ALA A 69 15.49 2.71 -22.92
CA ALA A 69 16.00 1.86 -23.99
C ALA A 69 17.48 2.16 -24.28
N LEU A 70 17.85 3.44 -24.34
CA LEU A 70 19.22 3.89 -24.58
C LEU A 70 20.15 3.72 -23.36
N ALA A 71 19.63 3.85 -22.15
CA ALA A 71 20.42 3.66 -20.93
C ALA A 71 20.80 2.19 -20.73
N GLY A 72 19.88 1.26 -21.04
CA GLY A 72 20.05 -0.18 -20.89
C GLY A 72 19.43 -0.73 -19.60
N ALA A 73 19.11 -2.03 -19.60
CA ALA A 73 18.27 -2.70 -18.59
C ALA A 73 18.72 -2.59 -17.12
N GLY A 74 20.02 -2.38 -16.88
CA GLY A 74 20.59 -2.22 -15.53
C GLY A 74 20.44 -0.82 -14.94
N HIS A 75 19.92 0.15 -15.71
CA HIS A 75 19.80 1.53 -15.31
C HIS A 75 18.34 1.89 -15.03
N GLY A 76 18.05 2.30 -13.78
CA GLY A 76 16.83 3.05 -13.47
C GLY A 76 17.00 4.53 -13.79
N HIS A 77 16.34 5.43 -13.06
CA HIS A 77 16.52 6.90 -13.19
C HIS A 77 17.83 7.42 -12.59
N ASP A 78 18.93 6.71 -12.81
CA ASP A 78 20.26 7.03 -12.30
C ASP A 78 20.91 8.19 -13.08
N ARG A 79 22.20 8.44 -12.83
CA ARG A 79 22.93 9.52 -13.52
C ARG A 79 23.01 9.30 -15.03
N LYS A 80 23.22 8.07 -15.49
CA LYS A 80 23.35 7.76 -16.92
C LYS A 80 22.02 8.01 -17.63
N TRP A 81 20.92 7.48 -17.07
CA TRP A 81 19.58 7.73 -17.60
C TRP A 81 19.24 9.22 -17.63
N ARG A 82 19.52 9.96 -16.54
CA ARG A 82 19.24 11.41 -16.47
C ARG A 82 20.01 12.21 -17.51
N THR A 83 21.27 11.85 -17.77
CA THR A 83 22.08 12.49 -18.81
C THR A 83 21.49 12.23 -20.20
N ILE A 84 21.11 10.98 -20.50
CA ILE A 84 20.49 10.62 -21.77
C ILE A 84 19.14 11.33 -21.94
N ALA A 85 18.27 11.25 -20.93
CA ALA A 85 16.94 11.84 -20.94
C ALA A 85 17.00 13.34 -21.27
N ARG A 86 17.85 14.11 -20.57
CA ARG A 86 18.02 15.54 -20.87
C ARG A 86 18.55 15.79 -22.27
N ARG A 87 19.51 14.98 -22.74
CA ARG A 87 20.09 15.11 -24.08
C ARG A 87 19.05 14.91 -25.18
N ILE A 88 18.06 14.06 -24.97
CA ILE A 88 16.99 13.80 -25.94
C ILE A 88 15.77 14.71 -25.75
N GLY A 89 15.86 15.74 -24.92
CA GLY A 89 14.78 16.73 -24.71
C GLY A 89 13.73 16.32 -23.68
N TYR A 90 13.98 15.30 -22.85
CA TYR A 90 13.12 15.01 -21.72
C TYR A 90 13.35 16.04 -20.60
N THR A 91 12.28 16.72 -20.23
CA THR A 91 12.24 17.76 -19.18
C THR A 91 11.43 17.32 -17.96
N GLY A 92 10.73 16.19 -18.05
CA GLY A 92 9.89 15.66 -16.97
C GLY A 92 10.64 15.20 -15.71
N GLY A 93 9.90 15.07 -14.60
CA GLY A 93 10.38 14.45 -13.37
C GLY A 93 10.23 12.93 -13.36
N ARG A 94 10.70 12.24 -12.31
CA ARG A 94 10.57 10.78 -12.19
C ARG A 94 9.12 10.28 -12.30
N CYS A 95 8.20 11.06 -11.76
CA CYS A 95 6.77 10.74 -11.71
C CYS A 95 6.00 11.69 -12.63
N LEU A 96 4.90 11.18 -13.20
CA LEU A 96 3.88 12.05 -13.78
C LEU A 96 3.42 13.07 -12.73
N PRO A 97 3.11 14.32 -13.14
CA PRO A 97 2.50 15.32 -12.27
C PRO A 97 1.28 14.76 -11.53
N ALA A 98 1.05 15.21 -10.30
CA ALA A 98 -0.03 14.67 -9.45
C ALA A 98 -1.42 14.90 -10.06
N ASP A 99 -1.55 15.98 -10.82
CA ASP A 99 -2.70 16.49 -11.57
C ASP A 99 -2.79 15.92 -13.00
N ALA A 100 -1.83 15.11 -13.44
CA ALA A 100 -1.92 14.46 -14.75
C ALA A 100 -3.22 13.63 -14.84
N PRO A 101 -3.94 13.67 -15.97
CA PRO A 101 -5.16 12.90 -16.16
C PRO A 101 -4.96 11.42 -15.82
N LYS A 102 -5.91 10.84 -15.09
CA LYS A 102 -5.90 9.43 -14.70
C LYS A 102 -7.14 8.75 -15.26
N VAL A 103 -7.00 7.47 -15.56
CA VAL A 103 -8.16 6.63 -15.88
C VAL A 103 -8.85 6.28 -14.57
N ASP A 104 -10.11 6.66 -14.43
CA ASP A 104 -10.87 6.30 -13.24
C ASP A 104 -11.03 4.78 -13.10
N GLY A 105 -10.94 4.33 -11.85
CA GLY A 105 -11.22 2.95 -11.48
C GLY A 105 -12.70 2.57 -11.63
N ALA A 106 -12.98 1.28 -11.76
CA ALA A 106 -14.35 0.78 -11.76
C ALA A 106 -15.06 1.01 -10.42
N TRP A 107 -14.30 1.18 -9.33
CA TRP A 107 -14.81 1.45 -8.00
C TRP A 107 -14.64 2.92 -7.67
N THR A 108 -15.72 3.56 -7.21
CA THR A 108 -15.75 4.96 -6.81
C THR A 108 -16.04 5.03 -5.32
N GLY A 109 -15.15 5.67 -4.57
CA GLY A 109 -15.30 5.92 -3.14
C GLY A 109 -15.69 7.37 -2.90
N THR A 110 -16.72 7.62 -2.10
CA THR A 110 -17.14 8.97 -1.68
C THR A 110 -17.15 9.04 -0.16
N CYS A 111 -16.51 10.04 0.42
CA CYS A 111 -16.56 10.27 1.87
C CYS A 111 -17.77 11.14 2.25
N PRO A 112 -18.15 11.23 3.54
CA PRO A 112 -19.30 12.05 3.96
C PRO A 112 -19.21 13.55 3.59
N ALA A 113 -17.99 14.09 3.47
CA ALA A 113 -17.76 15.46 3.02
C ALA A 113 -17.83 15.65 1.48
N GLY A 114 -18.16 14.60 0.72
CA GLY A 114 -18.31 14.65 -0.74
C GLY A 114 -17.02 14.43 -1.55
N HIS A 115 -15.85 14.34 -0.93
CA HIS A 115 -14.60 14.03 -1.65
C HIS A 115 -14.64 12.65 -2.32
N ARG A 116 -14.15 12.59 -3.56
CA ARG A 116 -14.17 11.39 -4.42
C ARG A 116 -12.77 10.77 -4.56
N THR A 117 -12.71 9.46 -4.58
CA THR A 117 -11.54 8.67 -4.98
C THR A 117 -11.96 7.51 -5.87
N THR A 118 -11.04 6.91 -6.63
CA THR A 118 -11.33 5.74 -7.45
C THR A 118 -10.31 4.62 -7.27
N ALA A 119 -10.74 3.38 -7.52
CA ALA A 119 -9.91 2.19 -7.45
C ALA A 119 -10.23 1.23 -8.60
N HIS A 120 -9.19 0.70 -9.27
CA HIS A 120 -9.40 -0.25 -10.37
C HIS A 120 -9.88 -1.63 -9.90
N ARG A 121 -9.54 -2.00 -8.67
CA ARG A 121 -9.94 -3.27 -8.04
C ARG A 121 -10.85 -3.01 -6.85
N ARG A 122 -11.68 -4.00 -6.53
CA ARG A 122 -12.53 -3.99 -5.34
C ARG A 122 -11.67 -3.74 -4.09
N PRO A 123 -11.98 -2.72 -3.28
CA PRO A 123 -11.28 -2.50 -2.02
C PRO A 123 -11.45 -3.69 -1.09
N ILE A 124 -10.33 -4.13 -0.52
CA ILE A 124 -10.28 -5.24 0.46
C ILE A 124 -10.05 -4.75 1.89
N ARG A 125 -9.73 -3.45 2.05
CA ARG A 125 -9.52 -2.77 3.34
C ARG A 125 -10.26 -1.45 3.38
N VAL A 126 -10.69 -1.05 4.57
CA VAL A 126 -11.34 0.24 4.81
C VAL A 126 -10.31 1.35 4.63
N ARG A 127 -10.70 2.42 3.92
CA ARG A 127 -9.88 3.59 3.66
C ARG A 127 -10.63 4.84 4.07
N SER A 128 -9.91 5.82 4.61
CA SER A 128 -10.44 7.14 4.95
C SER A 128 -9.89 8.23 4.05
N CYS A 129 -10.61 9.35 3.99
CA CYS A 129 -10.28 10.47 3.14
C CYS A 129 -9.08 11.26 3.67
N PRO A 130 -7.96 11.34 2.92
CA PRO A 130 -6.76 12.08 3.33
C PRO A 130 -6.94 13.61 3.30
N GLN A 131 -8.01 14.09 2.66
CA GLN A 131 -8.40 15.50 2.67
C GLN A 131 -9.17 15.86 3.94
N CYS A 132 -9.96 14.93 4.48
CA CYS A 132 -10.68 15.13 5.74
C CYS A 132 -9.76 14.95 6.96
N SER A 133 -8.85 13.97 6.93
CA SER A 133 -7.87 13.75 8.00
C SER A 133 -6.54 13.23 7.44
N LYS A 134 -5.42 13.68 8.01
CA LYS A 134 -4.08 13.19 7.64
C LYS A 134 -3.79 11.78 8.17
N THR A 135 -4.51 11.36 9.21
CA THR A 135 -4.45 10.01 9.77
C THR A 135 -5.72 9.24 9.42
N PHE A 136 -5.73 7.93 9.68
CA PHE A 136 -6.93 7.15 9.47
C PHE A 136 -8.05 7.62 10.41
N ASP A 137 -9.23 7.89 9.85
CA ASP A 137 -10.43 8.27 10.58
C ASP A 137 -11.65 7.56 9.98
N VAL A 138 -12.29 6.70 10.78
CA VAL A 138 -13.45 5.91 10.35
C VAL A 138 -14.66 6.78 10.00
N SER A 139 -14.78 7.96 10.61
CA SER A 139 -15.84 8.93 10.29
C SER A 139 -15.68 9.50 8.87
N ALA A 140 -14.44 9.59 8.39
CA ALA A 140 -14.10 10.03 7.04
C ALA A 140 -13.90 8.87 6.05
N ARG A 141 -14.45 7.68 6.33
CA ARG A 141 -14.33 6.50 5.44
C ARG A 141 -14.93 6.78 4.06
N PHE A 142 -14.40 6.10 3.04
CA PHE A 142 -15.05 6.07 1.74
C PHE A 142 -16.15 5.01 1.68
N GLU A 143 -17.31 5.39 1.17
CA GLU A 143 -18.37 4.48 0.75
C GLU A 143 -18.22 4.17 -0.73
N TRP A 144 -18.25 2.89 -1.08
CA TRP A 144 -17.83 2.42 -2.38
C TRP A 144 -19.01 1.97 -3.23
N THR A 145 -19.03 2.44 -4.48
CA THR A 145 -19.89 1.93 -5.55
C THR A 145 -19.01 1.32 -6.64
N ARG A 146 -19.58 0.44 -7.45
CA ARG A 146 -18.96 -0.07 -8.68
C ARG A 146 -19.75 0.44 -9.88
N HIS A 147 -19.11 1.20 -10.75
CA HIS A 147 -19.76 1.86 -11.90
C HIS A 147 -21.00 2.68 -11.46
N GLY A 148 -20.90 3.35 -10.31
CA GLY A 148 -21.99 4.16 -9.75
C GLY A 148 -23.10 3.38 -9.05
N GLN A 149 -23.08 2.04 -9.10
CA GLN A 149 -24.08 1.19 -8.46
C GLN A 149 -23.56 0.59 -7.15
N PRO A 150 -24.41 0.40 -6.13
CA PRO A 150 -24.06 -0.41 -4.98
C PRO A 150 -23.57 -1.79 -5.42
N ALA A 151 -22.46 -2.23 -4.86
CA ALA A 151 -21.92 -3.56 -5.11
C ALA A 151 -21.50 -4.19 -3.78
N PRO A 152 -21.65 -5.51 -3.61
CA PRO A 152 -21.17 -6.18 -2.41
C PRO A 152 -19.69 -5.85 -2.16
N MET A 153 -19.29 -5.69 -0.90
CA MET A 153 -17.89 -5.48 -0.49
C MET A 153 -17.18 -6.78 -0.09
N ASP A 154 -15.86 -6.82 -0.23
CA ASP A 154 -15.06 -8.02 0.06
C ASP A 154 -15.26 -8.44 1.52
N PRO A 155 -15.38 -9.73 1.85
CA PRO A 155 -15.59 -10.17 3.23
C PRO A 155 -14.56 -9.61 4.23
N ARG A 156 -13.30 -9.41 3.79
CA ARG A 156 -12.24 -8.81 4.61
C ARG A 156 -12.51 -7.33 4.87
N TYR A 157 -13.00 -6.60 3.87
CA TYR A 157 -13.42 -5.21 4.00
C TYR A 157 -14.56 -5.10 5.01
N THR A 158 -15.60 -5.93 4.83
CA THR A 158 -16.79 -5.93 5.70
C THR A 158 -16.41 -6.27 7.15
N ALA A 159 -15.54 -7.27 7.36
CA ALA A 159 -15.06 -7.64 8.68
C ALA A 159 -14.24 -6.53 9.35
N GLU A 160 -13.37 -5.84 8.59
CA GLU A 160 -12.61 -4.69 9.10
C GLU A 160 -13.53 -3.52 9.43
N LEU A 161 -14.50 -3.19 8.56
CA LEU A 161 -15.47 -2.12 8.81
C LEU A 161 -16.29 -2.40 10.06
N ALA A 162 -16.76 -3.63 10.25
CA ALA A 162 -17.51 -4.01 11.45
C ALA A 162 -16.69 -3.81 12.73
N ARG A 163 -15.38 -4.13 12.71
CA ARG A 163 -14.47 -3.90 13.85
C ARG A 163 -14.22 -2.42 14.12
N LEU A 164 -14.16 -1.59 13.07
CA LEU A 164 -13.91 -0.16 13.20
C LEU A 164 -15.14 0.60 13.70
N LEU A 165 -16.34 0.19 13.28
CA LEU A 165 -17.60 0.79 13.74
C LEU A 165 -17.99 0.32 15.14
N ASN A 166 -17.67 -0.93 15.47
CA ASN A 166 -17.89 -1.50 16.79
C ASN A 166 -16.55 -1.97 17.35
N PRO A 167 -15.68 -1.03 17.78
CA PRO A 167 -14.46 -1.41 18.48
C PRO A 167 -14.90 -2.18 19.72
N ARG A 168 -14.57 -3.47 19.78
CA ARG A 168 -14.61 -4.16 21.07
C ARG A 168 -13.72 -3.34 21.99
N PRO A 169 -14.13 -3.05 23.24
CA PRO A 169 -13.21 -2.47 24.19
C PRO A 169 -11.97 -3.37 24.19
N GLU A 170 -10.82 -2.82 23.82
CA GLU A 170 -9.58 -3.53 24.07
C GLU A 170 -9.58 -3.87 25.55
N PRO A 171 -9.24 -5.11 25.96
CA PRO A 171 -9.01 -5.37 27.36
C PRO A 171 -8.00 -4.32 27.81
N THR A 172 -8.43 -3.44 28.70
CA THR A 172 -7.64 -2.36 29.25
C THR A 172 -6.35 -2.97 29.79
N HIS A 173 -5.26 -2.83 29.03
CA HIS A 173 -3.92 -3.06 29.56
C HIS A 173 -3.60 -1.86 30.47
N ALA A 174 -4.29 -1.78 31.61
CA ALA A 174 -3.61 -1.28 32.78
C ALA A 174 -2.33 -2.13 32.88
N PRO A 175 -1.12 -1.53 32.90
CA PRO A 175 0.09 -2.31 33.03
C PRO A 175 -0.12 -3.23 34.24
N PRO A 176 0.00 -4.57 34.08
CA PRO A 176 -0.18 -5.45 35.22
C PRO A 176 0.80 -4.96 36.27
N VAL A 177 0.30 -4.63 37.46
CA VAL A 177 1.14 -4.26 38.59
C VAL A 177 2.13 -5.41 38.77
N LEU A 178 3.37 -5.19 38.34
CA LEU A 178 4.37 -6.24 38.30
C LEU A 178 4.66 -6.61 39.74
N VAL A 179 4.50 -7.89 40.04
CA VAL A 179 4.77 -8.45 41.35
C VAL A 179 6.29 -8.51 41.56
N ALA A 180 6.76 -8.12 42.74
CA ALA A 180 8.18 -8.15 43.08
C ALA A 180 8.63 -9.56 43.49
N VAL A 181 9.94 -9.82 43.42
CA VAL A 181 10.51 -11.01 44.06
C VAL A 181 10.28 -10.92 45.58
N GLY A 182 9.77 -11.97 46.19
CA GLY A 182 9.38 -12.04 47.60
C GLY A 182 7.88 -11.83 47.86
N ASP A 183 7.12 -11.31 46.89
CA ASP A 183 5.68 -11.14 47.06
C ASP A 183 4.94 -12.49 46.99
N ARG A 184 3.87 -12.61 47.79
CA ARG A 184 2.90 -13.70 47.63
C ARG A 184 1.94 -13.42 46.48
N VAL A 185 1.73 -14.45 45.68
CA VAL A 185 0.80 -14.44 44.55
C VAL A 185 -0.16 -15.61 44.63
N ARG A 186 -1.38 -15.38 44.13
CA ARG A 186 -2.34 -16.39 43.77
C ARG A 186 -2.29 -16.62 42.27
N LEU A 187 -2.17 -17.89 41.89
CA LEU A 187 -2.15 -18.30 40.50
C LEU A 187 -3.57 -18.26 39.93
N THR A 188 -3.75 -17.56 38.81
CA THR A 188 -5.03 -17.42 38.11
C THR A 188 -5.01 -18.26 36.82
N GLY A 189 -6.20 -18.66 36.36
CA GLY A 189 -6.37 -19.50 35.17
C GLY A 189 -7.30 -20.68 35.42
N THR A 190 -7.34 -21.63 34.49
CA THR A 190 -8.26 -22.79 34.50
C THR A 190 -7.56 -24.15 34.60
N GLY A 191 -6.25 -24.17 34.86
CA GLY A 191 -5.44 -25.39 34.96
C GLY A 191 -5.35 -25.98 36.37
N LYS A 192 -4.67 -27.13 36.50
CA LYS A 192 -4.48 -27.87 37.78
C LYS A 192 -3.83 -27.09 38.93
N TYR A 193 -3.23 -25.94 38.63
CA TYR A 193 -2.57 -25.07 39.60
C TYR A 193 -3.35 -23.77 39.87
N ALA A 194 -4.54 -23.61 39.27
CA ALA A 194 -5.41 -22.48 39.51
C ALA A 194 -5.80 -22.39 40.99
N GLY A 195 -5.74 -21.17 41.55
CA GLY A 195 -6.06 -20.91 42.95
C GLY A 195 -4.93 -21.21 43.93
N LEU A 196 -3.85 -21.89 43.52
CA LEU A 196 -2.67 -22.09 44.37
C LEU A 196 -2.02 -20.75 44.72
N THR A 197 -1.46 -20.68 45.91
CA THR A 197 -0.66 -19.55 46.37
C THR A 197 0.80 -19.93 46.47
N GLY A 198 1.67 -18.95 46.27
CA GLY A 198 3.11 -19.13 46.39
C GLY A 198 3.86 -17.81 46.38
N THR A 199 5.17 -17.88 46.55
CA THR A 199 6.04 -16.70 46.63
C THR A 199 6.86 -16.59 45.35
N VAL A 200 6.96 -15.38 44.80
CA VAL A 200 7.79 -15.12 43.61
C VAL A 200 9.27 -15.22 44.01
N GLU A 201 9.98 -16.25 43.56
CA GLU A 201 11.43 -16.39 43.79
C GLU A 201 12.25 -15.68 42.71
N LYS A 202 11.73 -15.60 41.48
CA LYS A 202 12.42 -14.94 40.37
C LYS A 202 11.44 -14.32 39.38
N ARG A 203 11.79 -13.13 38.91
CA ARG A 203 11.13 -12.47 37.77
C ARG A 203 11.99 -12.61 36.53
N GLY A 204 11.51 -13.35 35.54
CA GLY A 204 12.10 -13.42 34.20
C GLY A 204 11.62 -12.27 33.32
N ARG A 205 11.85 -12.36 32.01
CA ARG A 205 11.42 -11.34 31.03
C ARG A 205 9.91 -11.34 30.75
N SER A 206 9.24 -12.48 30.94
CA SER A 206 7.80 -12.66 30.64
C SER A 206 7.06 -13.58 31.63
N ARG A 207 7.76 -14.12 32.63
CA ARG A 207 7.25 -15.13 33.56
C ARG A 207 7.84 -14.97 34.97
N TYR A 208 7.07 -15.37 35.97
CA TYR A 208 7.53 -15.55 37.35
C TYR A 208 7.94 -17.01 37.58
N GLN A 209 8.93 -17.23 38.43
CA GLN A 209 9.15 -18.50 39.10
C GLN A 209 8.54 -18.39 40.49
N VAL A 210 7.47 -19.16 40.73
CA VAL A 210 6.68 -19.08 41.95
C VAL A 210 6.85 -20.38 42.73
N ARG A 211 7.37 -20.30 43.95
CA ARG A 211 7.44 -21.43 44.87
C ARG A 211 6.06 -21.66 45.47
N THR A 212 5.48 -22.81 45.17
CA THR A 212 4.18 -23.23 45.73
C THR A 212 4.34 -24.53 46.50
N ARG A 213 3.27 -24.98 47.17
CA ARG A 213 3.20 -26.32 47.78
C ARG A 213 3.37 -27.47 46.78
N ALA A 214 3.14 -27.22 45.49
CA ALA A 214 3.31 -28.21 44.42
C ALA A 214 4.73 -28.18 43.81
N GLY A 215 5.64 -27.39 44.38
CA GLY A 215 6.98 -27.14 43.85
C GLY A 215 7.13 -25.80 43.16
N LEU A 216 8.25 -25.62 42.45
CA LEU A 216 8.55 -24.40 41.71
C LEU A 216 7.80 -24.40 40.38
N LEU A 217 6.96 -23.39 40.16
CA LEU A 217 6.15 -23.26 38.95
C LEU A 217 6.57 -22.03 38.14
N SER A 218 6.68 -22.22 36.82
CA SER A 218 6.87 -21.12 35.88
C SER A 218 5.50 -20.60 35.43
N VAL A 219 5.17 -19.35 35.79
CA VAL A 219 3.84 -18.76 35.62
C VAL A 219 3.94 -17.50 34.77
N ALA A 220 3.05 -17.35 33.77
CA ALA A 220 2.97 -16.12 32.99
C ALA A 220 2.56 -14.92 33.87
N PHE A 221 3.03 -13.71 33.55
CA PHE A 221 2.69 -12.53 34.37
C PHE A 221 1.19 -12.28 34.53
N ALA A 222 0.40 -12.52 33.47
CA ALA A 222 -1.05 -12.39 33.50
C ALA A 222 -1.76 -13.44 34.38
N ALA A 223 -1.06 -14.53 34.74
CA ALA A 223 -1.57 -15.66 35.51
C ALA A 223 -1.16 -15.62 37.00
N ALA A 224 -0.62 -14.50 37.50
CA ALA A 224 -0.26 -14.32 38.89
C ALA A 224 -0.78 -12.97 39.39
N ARG A 225 -1.59 -12.99 40.46
CA ARG A 225 -2.08 -11.78 41.12
C ARG A 225 -1.56 -11.73 42.55
N ARG A 226 -1.21 -10.56 43.06
CA ARG A 226 -0.80 -10.39 44.47
C ARG A 226 -1.92 -10.94 45.38
N ALA A 227 -1.53 -11.80 46.32
CA ALA A 227 -2.45 -12.50 47.23
C ALA A 227 -2.64 -11.74 48.54
#